data_AF-A0A8J3QW77-F1
#
_entry.id   AF-A0A8J3QW77-F1
#
_cell.length_a   1.000
_cell.length_b   1.000
_cell.length_c   1.000
_cell.angle_alpha   90.00
_cell.angle_beta   90.00
_cell.angle_gamma   90.00
#
_symmetry.space_group_name_H-M   'P 1'
#
loop_
_entity.id
_entity.type
_entity.pdbx_description
1 polymer ?
#
loop_
_entity_poly.entity_id
_entity_poly.type
_entity_poly.pdbx_seq_one_letter_code
_entity_poly.pdbx_strand_id
1 'polypeptide(L)'
;MTLPVELGEGSGPVGGSSPEVEDRDEHKDLLNKAATAADWLTRSSGSTRPARLCQPDAFTLPTDTRASDRFLPVSEHLPDGGIELSSADLEALPARWSSCWTPSDVAQRLSGIATPWCVAAGWALDLFRGTQTREHGDIEIAIPAADFPEVRNRFPGYVFDAVSSGRIWENATPDVLAATHQTWLRDPATGDYLLDVFREAHDGATWICRHDKTIRLPYSEIIHRTPDGIPYLAPELVLLFKAKHARPKDQADFDEIVPHLTPDARTILAGLLARAHPGHHWIANL
;
A
#
# COMPACT_ATOMS: atom_id res chain seq x y z
N MET A 1 -3.96 48.24 58.56
CA MET A 1 -3.40 48.81 57.31
C MET A 1 -3.17 47.63 56.37
N THR A 2 -3.71 47.72 55.16
CA THR A 2 -3.51 46.86 53.96
C THR A 2 -4.02 45.39 53.93
N LEU A 3 -5.05 45.18 53.09
CA LEU A 3 -5.34 43.99 52.26
C LEU A 3 -4.62 44.18 50.88
N PRO A 4 -4.74 43.28 49.88
CA PRO A 4 -4.42 41.84 49.79
C PRO A 4 -3.44 41.54 48.60
N VAL A 5 -3.01 40.29 48.39
CA VAL A 5 -2.43 39.83 47.09
C VAL A 5 -2.99 38.45 46.72
N GLU A 6 -3.27 38.31 45.43
CA GLU A 6 -4.08 37.31 44.73
C GLU A 6 -3.49 35.92 44.48
N LEU A 7 -4.41 35.08 44.01
CA LEU A 7 -4.39 33.70 43.51
C LEU A 7 -3.42 33.43 42.35
N GLY A 8 -3.01 32.16 42.25
CA GLY A 8 -2.47 31.52 41.04
C GLY A 8 -2.71 30.01 41.08
N GLU A 9 -3.75 29.58 40.37
CA GLU A 9 -4.16 28.19 40.12
C GLU A 9 -3.05 27.42 39.37
N GLY A 10 -2.77 26.15 39.68
CA GLY A 10 -3.47 25.03 39.04
C GLY A 10 -2.49 24.17 38.23
N SER A 11 -1.79 23.23 38.89
CA SER A 11 -0.99 22.20 38.22
C SER A 11 -1.87 20.98 37.93
N GLY A 12 -2.38 20.89 36.70
CA GLY A 12 -2.95 19.64 36.16
C GLY A 12 -1.84 18.77 35.55
N PRO A 13 -1.94 17.43 35.62
CA PRO A 13 -0.94 16.54 35.06
C PRO A 13 -1.03 16.52 33.53
N VAL A 14 0.14 16.57 32.90
CA VAL A 14 0.36 16.37 31.46
C VAL A 14 -0.09 14.96 31.10
N GLY A 15 -1.12 14.86 30.25
CA GLY A 15 -1.55 13.59 29.66
C GLY A 15 -0.52 13.11 28.66
N GLY A 16 0.24 12.09 29.02
CA GLY A 16 0.99 11.28 28.06
C GLY A 16 0.04 10.42 27.26
N SER A 17 0.12 10.49 25.93
CA SER A 17 -0.51 9.50 25.06
C SER A 17 0.12 8.13 25.34
N SER A 18 -0.72 7.16 25.70
CA SER A 18 -0.30 5.78 25.98
C SER A 18 0.17 5.09 24.68
N PRO A 19 1.34 4.42 24.67
CA PRO A 19 1.83 3.63 23.53
C PRO A 19 0.96 2.40 23.20
N GLU A 20 0.00 2.04 24.06
CA GLU A 20 -0.86 0.85 23.90
C GLU A 20 -1.93 0.99 22.80
N VAL A 21 -2.25 2.21 22.34
CA VAL A 21 -3.28 2.42 21.30
C VAL A 21 -2.70 2.27 19.90
N GLU A 22 -1.44 2.67 19.71
CA GLU A 22 -0.74 2.63 18.42
C GLU A 22 -0.37 1.19 18.04
N ASP A 23 0.13 0.41 18.99
CA ASP A 23 0.44 -1.03 18.86
C ASP A 23 -0.78 -1.88 18.49
N ARG A 24 -1.97 -1.51 18.98
CA ARG A 24 -3.24 -2.19 18.65
C ARG A 24 -3.76 -1.91 17.25
N ASP A 25 -3.44 -0.76 16.67
CA ASP A 25 -3.88 -0.39 15.33
C ASP A 25 -2.93 -0.91 14.24
N GLU A 26 -1.64 -1.11 14.55
CA GLU A 26 -0.71 -1.87 13.71
C GLU A 26 -1.05 -3.37 13.67
N HIS A 27 -1.38 -3.93 14.84
CA HIS A 27 -1.88 -5.31 14.96
C HIS A 27 -3.09 -5.55 14.06
N LYS A 28 -4.12 -4.68 14.13
CA LYS A 28 -5.29 -4.72 13.24
C LYS A 28 -4.96 -4.55 11.76
N ASP A 29 -3.84 -3.94 11.43
CA ASP A 29 -3.47 -3.69 10.04
C ASP A 29 -2.74 -4.85 9.39
N LEU A 30 -1.88 -5.54 10.13
CA LEU A 30 -1.35 -6.85 9.74
C LEU A 30 -2.45 -7.90 9.73
N LEU A 31 -3.38 -7.82 10.69
CA LEU A 31 -4.64 -8.58 10.68
C LEU A 31 -5.45 -8.28 9.41
N ASN A 32 -5.61 -7.01 9.00
CA ASN A 32 -6.26 -6.67 7.74
C ASN A 32 -5.44 -7.14 6.52
N LYS A 33 -4.11 -7.00 6.49
CA LYS A 33 -3.28 -7.49 5.36
C LYS A 33 -3.48 -8.99 5.13
N ALA A 34 -3.63 -9.77 6.20
CA ALA A 34 -4.00 -11.17 6.11
C ALA A 34 -5.52 -11.42 5.94
N ALA A 35 -6.41 -10.57 6.50
CA ALA A 35 -7.87 -10.77 6.56
C ALA A 35 -8.72 -10.01 5.52
N THR A 36 -8.17 -9.07 4.72
CA THR A 36 -8.83 -8.36 3.57
C THR A 36 -9.07 -9.29 2.38
N ALA A 37 -9.57 -10.45 2.73
CA ALA A 37 -9.14 -11.71 2.23
C ALA A 37 -10.25 -12.74 2.54
N ALA A 38 -10.90 -12.59 3.70
CA ALA A 38 -12.16 -13.22 4.05
C ALA A 38 -13.40 -12.30 3.81
N ASP A 39 -13.23 -10.98 3.69
CA ASP A 39 -14.35 -10.02 3.74
C ASP A 39 -15.12 -9.80 2.42
N TRP A 40 -14.81 -10.54 1.35
CA TRP A 40 -15.46 -10.35 0.04
C TRP A 40 -16.82 -11.03 -0.13
N LEU A 41 -17.20 -11.99 0.73
CA LEU A 41 -18.37 -12.86 0.46
C LEU A 41 -19.68 -12.46 1.16
N THR A 42 -19.75 -11.37 1.93
CA THR A 42 -20.94 -11.13 2.76
C THR A 42 -21.58 -9.74 2.69
N ARG A 43 -21.57 -9.05 1.53
CA ARG A 43 -22.56 -8.01 1.19
C ARG A 43 -22.36 -7.47 -0.22
N SER A 44 -23.12 -7.97 -1.20
CA SER A 44 -23.50 -7.23 -2.43
C SER A 44 -24.58 -7.97 -3.23
N SER A 45 -25.71 -8.27 -2.60
CA SER A 45 -26.97 -8.52 -3.33
C SER A 45 -27.88 -7.34 -3.04
N GLY A 46 -27.89 -6.36 -3.95
CA GLY A 46 -28.66 -5.14 -3.80
C GLY A 46 -28.54 -4.24 -5.03
N SER A 47 -29.17 -4.65 -6.12
CA SER A 47 -29.36 -3.88 -7.34
C SER A 47 -30.14 -2.59 -7.10
N THR A 48 -29.62 -1.43 -7.55
CA THR A 48 -30.40 -0.47 -8.38
C THR A 48 -29.50 0.58 -9.05
N ARG A 49 -29.76 0.84 -10.34
CA ARG A 49 -29.37 2.03 -11.15
C ARG A 49 -30.65 2.89 -11.34
N PRO A 50 -30.63 4.11 -11.93
CA PRO A 50 -29.53 5.02 -12.29
C PRO A 50 -29.81 6.52 -12.00
N ALA A 51 -28.87 7.43 -12.33
CA ALA A 51 -29.17 8.74 -12.96
C ALA A 51 -27.92 9.34 -13.65
N ARG A 52 -28.13 10.05 -14.77
CA ARG A 52 -27.15 10.73 -15.64
C ARG A 52 -26.90 12.18 -15.20
N LEU A 53 -25.93 12.83 -15.89
CA LEU A 53 -25.46 14.24 -15.92
C LEU A 53 -24.20 14.46 -15.10
N CYS A 54 -23.13 15.14 -15.53
CA CYS A 54 -22.83 15.93 -16.73
C CYS A 54 -21.29 15.91 -16.92
N GLN A 55 -20.77 15.92 -18.14
CA GLN A 55 -19.32 15.99 -18.41
C GLN A 55 -18.81 17.45 -18.34
N PRO A 56 -17.54 17.63 -17.98
CA PRO A 56 -16.67 18.56 -18.72
C PRO A 56 -15.52 17.83 -19.44
N ASP A 57 -15.32 18.25 -20.69
CA ASP A 57 -14.16 18.02 -21.57
C ASP A 57 -12.87 18.58 -20.93
N ALA A 58 -11.62 18.17 -21.21
CA ALA A 58 -11.05 17.06 -21.97
C ALA A 58 -9.58 16.92 -21.51
N PHE A 59 -9.13 15.70 -21.20
CA PHE A 59 -7.70 15.33 -21.23
C PHE A 59 -7.56 14.31 -22.36
N THR A 60 -6.91 14.69 -23.45
CA THR A 60 -6.81 13.87 -24.66
C THR A 60 -5.68 12.84 -24.50
N LEU A 61 -6.02 11.56 -24.41
CA LEU A 61 -5.05 10.45 -24.50
C LEU A 61 -4.74 10.12 -25.97
N PRO A 62 -3.51 9.70 -26.31
CA PRO A 62 -3.17 9.22 -27.64
C PRO A 62 -3.94 7.93 -27.94
N THR A 63 -4.61 7.90 -29.09
CA THR A 63 -5.19 6.69 -29.65
C THR A 63 -4.13 6.02 -30.51
N ASP A 64 -3.56 4.91 -30.04
CA ASP A 64 -3.05 3.90 -30.97
C ASP A 64 -3.50 2.52 -30.54
N THR A 65 -4.17 1.85 -31.47
CA THR A 65 -4.85 0.56 -31.29
C THR A 65 -4.04 -0.48 -32.03
N ARG A 66 -3.23 -1.26 -31.30
CA ARG A 66 -2.82 -2.63 -31.62
C ARG A 66 -1.92 -3.17 -30.51
N ALA A 67 -2.53 -3.75 -29.48
CA ALA A 67 -1.86 -4.68 -28.59
C ALA A 67 -2.40 -6.08 -28.90
N SER A 68 -1.57 -6.93 -29.48
CA SER A 68 -1.84 -8.36 -29.61
C SER A 68 -1.64 -9.04 -28.27
N ASP A 69 -2.66 -9.80 -27.88
CA ASP A 69 -2.78 -10.65 -26.69
C ASP A 69 -1.49 -11.34 -26.20
N ARG A 70 -1.23 -11.19 -24.90
CA ARG A 70 -0.90 -12.28 -23.94
C ARG A 70 -0.86 -11.72 -22.52
N PHE A 71 -2.02 -11.31 -21.99
CA PHE A 71 -2.18 -11.14 -20.56
C PHE A 71 -3.15 -12.19 -20.05
N LEU A 72 -2.63 -13.16 -19.30
CA LEU A 72 -3.48 -14.04 -18.53
C LEU A 72 -4.07 -13.20 -17.39
N PRO A 73 -5.40 -13.07 -17.27
CA PRO A 73 -5.99 -12.45 -16.11
C PRO A 73 -5.57 -13.23 -14.86
N VAL A 74 -5.31 -12.51 -13.76
CA VAL A 74 -5.27 -13.14 -12.43
C VAL A 74 -6.59 -13.90 -12.27
N SER A 75 -6.50 -15.21 -12.12
CA SER A 75 -7.67 -16.09 -11.94
C SER A 75 -8.48 -15.59 -10.74
N GLU A 76 -9.78 -15.35 -10.92
CA GLU A 76 -10.70 -15.03 -9.81
C GLU A 76 -10.85 -16.21 -8.83
N HIS A 77 -10.43 -17.41 -9.23
CA HIS A 77 -10.29 -18.55 -8.32
C HIS A 77 -8.92 -18.53 -7.66
N LEU A 78 -8.93 -18.47 -6.32
CA LEU A 78 -7.74 -18.73 -5.52
C LEU A 78 -7.17 -20.11 -5.87
N PRO A 79 -5.85 -20.25 -5.94
CA PRO A 79 -5.24 -21.55 -6.17
C PRO A 79 -5.59 -22.50 -5.03
N ASP A 80 -5.72 -23.79 -5.33
CA ASP A 80 -5.97 -24.80 -4.31
C ASP A 80 -4.84 -24.81 -3.27
N GLY A 81 -5.17 -25.28 -2.06
CA GLY A 81 -4.24 -25.33 -0.93
C GLY A 81 -4.12 -24.01 -0.18
N GLY A 82 -2.91 -23.71 0.29
CA GLY A 82 -2.66 -22.57 1.18
C GLY A 82 -3.11 -22.85 2.61
N ILE A 83 -2.33 -22.37 3.57
CA ILE A 83 -2.62 -22.47 4.99
C ILE A 83 -3.54 -21.31 5.35
N GLU A 84 -4.75 -21.62 5.78
CA GLU A 84 -5.69 -20.62 6.31
C GLU A 84 -5.22 -20.17 7.69
N LEU A 85 -5.09 -18.85 7.87
CA LEU A 85 -4.59 -18.25 9.09
C LEU A 85 -5.69 -18.24 10.15
N SER A 86 -5.39 -18.86 11.29
CA SER A 86 -6.23 -18.76 12.48
C SER A 86 -6.06 -17.39 13.14
N SER A 87 -6.98 -17.03 14.05
CA SER A 87 -6.83 -15.82 14.87
C SER A 87 -5.50 -15.78 15.64
N ALA A 88 -4.97 -16.93 16.06
CA ALA A 88 -3.68 -16.99 16.74
C ALA A 88 -2.49 -16.73 15.80
N ASP A 89 -2.54 -17.24 14.57
CA ASP A 89 -1.48 -16.98 13.56
C ASP A 89 -1.44 -15.50 13.19
N LEU A 90 -2.64 -14.94 13.03
CA LEU A 90 -2.93 -13.54 12.82
C LEU A 90 -2.40 -12.66 13.96
N GLU A 91 -2.61 -13.06 15.21
CA GLU A 91 -2.08 -12.36 16.39
C GLU A 91 -0.56 -12.41 16.50
N ALA A 92 0.07 -13.50 16.06
CA ALA A 92 1.52 -13.70 16.11
C ALA A 92 2.26 -13.05 14.93
N LEU A 93 1.54 -12.61 13.89
CA LEU A 93 2.12 -12.10 12.66
C LEU A 93 3.06 -10.88 12.86
N PRO A 94 2.76 -9.88 13.73
CA PRO A 94 3.67 -8.76 13.95
C PRO A 94 5.05 -9.18 14.46
N ALA A 95 5.13 -10.20 15.32
CA ALA A 95 6.40 -10.70 15.81
C ALA A 95 7.27 -11.26 14.66
N ARG A 96 6.64 -11.84 13.63
CA ARG A 96 7.33 -12.35 12.43
C ARG A 96 7.83 -11.23 11.53
N TRP A 97 7.33 -10.01 11.65
CA TRP A 97 7.81 -8.84 10.91
C TRP A 97 8.80 -7.97 11.70
N SER A 98 9.11 -8.35 12.94
CA SER A 98 10.00 -7.56 13.82
C SER A 98 11.42 -7.36 13.27
N SER A 99 11.85 -8.23 12.35
CA SER A 99 13.14 -8.18 11.65
C SER A 99 13.05 -7.57 10.24
N CYS A 100 11.96 -6.88 9.90
CA CYS A 100 11.76 -6.33 8.57
C CYS A 100 12.84 -5.33 8.17
N TRP A 101 13.11 -5.25 6.88
CA TRP A 101 14.12 -4.34 6.34
C TRP A 101 13.63 -2.89 6.28
N THR A 102 14.57 -1.96 6.22
CA THR A 102 14.27 -0.55 5.92
C THR A 102 14.26 -0.29 4.41
N PRO A 103 13.72 0.86 3.94
CA PRO A 103 13.84 1.27 2.54
C PRO A 103 15.29 1.26 2.02
N SER A 104 16.25 1.67 2.86
CA SER A 104 17.67 1.70 2.50
C SER A 104 18.26 0.30 2.33
N ASP A 105 17.90 -0.64 3.20
CA ASP A 105 18.32 -2.04 3.08
C ASP A 105 17.79 -2.66 1.77
N VAL A 106 16.52 -2.42 1.46
CA VAL A 106 15.90 -2.90 0.21
C VAL A 106 16.59 -2.27 -1.00
N ALA A 107 16.84 -0.96 -0.98
CA ALA A 107 17.53 -0.27 -2.06
C ALA A 107 18.94 -0.82 -2.30
N GLN A 108 19.70 -1.12 -1.23
CA GLN A 108 21.01 -1.72 -1.34
C GLN A 108 20.95 -3.12 -1.99
N ARG A 109 19.99 -3.94 -1.57
CA ARG A 109 19.82 -5.33 -2.07
C ARG A 109 19.36 -5.37 -3.52
N LEU A 110 18.52 -4.43 -3.93
CA LEU A 110 18.01 -4.30 -5.30
C LEU A 110 18.89 -3.43 -6.19
N SER A 111 20.06 -2.99 -5.72
CA SER A 111 20.98 -2.18 -6.52
C SER A 111 21.38 -2.87 -7.82
N GLY A 112 21.16 -2.18 -8.95
CA GLY A 112 21.55 -2.64 -10.29
C GLY A 112 20.54 -3.52 -11.03
N ILE A 113 19.34 -3.75 -10.49
CA ILE A 113 18.27 -4.40 -11.26
C ILE A 113 17.67 -3.43 -12.30
N ALA A 114 17.15 -3.97 -13.40
CA ALA A 114 16.46 -3.19 -14.43
C ALA A 114 14.98 -2.93 -14.08
N THR A 115 14.37 -3.83 -13.31
CA THR A 115 12.98 -3.74 -12.84
C THR A 115 12.65 -2.35 -12.27
N PRO A 116 11.59 -1.66 -12.76
CA PRO A 116 11.13 -0.39 -12.18
C PRO A 116 10.36 -0.64 -10.88
N TRP A 117 11.09 -0.82 -9.79
CA TRP A 117 10.54 -1.01 -8.45
C TRP A 117 10.41 0.32 -7.70
N CYS A 118 9.50 0.36 -6.72
CA CYS A 118 9.38 1.47 -5.78
C CYS A 118 8.93 1.00 -4.40
N VAL A 119 9.35 1.70 -3.35
CA VAL A 119 8.76 1.60 -2.00
C VAL A 119 7.32 2.08 -2.05
N ALA A 120 6.43 1.40 -1.34
CA ALA A 120 5.00 1.64 -1.32
C ALA A 120 4.48 1.99 0.10
N ALA A 121 3.20 2.33 0.17
CA ALA A 121 2.44 2.63 1.39
C ALA A 121 3.12 3.62 2.35
N GLY A 122 3.12 3.33 3.66
CA GLY A 122 3.54 4.27 4.69
C GLY A 122 4.97 4.78 4.49
N TRP A 123 5.91 3.88 4.18
CA TRP A 123 7.28 4.26 3.88
C TRP A 123 7.41 5.18 2.67
N ALA A 124 6.57 5.02 1.63
CA ALA A 124 6.60 5.91 0.48
C ALA A 124 6.21 7.36 0.83
N LEU A 125 5.26 7.53 1.77
CA LEU A 125 4.85 8.84 2.28
C LEU A 125 5.99 9.49 3.08
N ASP A 126 6.67 8.72 3.92
CA ASP A 126 7.82 9.22 4.69
C ASP A 126 9.02 9.58 3.79
N LEU A 127 9.26 8.79 2.73
CA LEU A 127 10.27 9.11 1.71
C LEU A 127 9.90 10.38 0.93
N PHE A 128 8.62 10.59 0.63
CA PHE A 128 8.13 11.85 0.06
C PHE A 128 8.34 13.04 1.01
N ARG A 129 8.09 12.86 2.31
CA ARG A 129 8.31 13.89 3.34
C ARG A 129 9.78 14.17 3.60
N GLY A 130 10.66 13.22 3.31
CA GLY A 130 12.09 13.27 3.63
C GLY A 130 12.37 13.02 5.12
N THR A 131 11.39 12.56 5.89
CA THR A 131 11.53 12.20 7.30
C THR A 131 10.55 11.09 7.64
N GLN A 132 10.95 10.19 8.53
CA GLN A 132 10.04 9.20 9.09
C GLN A 132 9.06 9.87 10.06
N THR A 133 7.76 9.65 9.89
CA THR A 133 6.71 10.31 10.70
C THR A 133 6.12 9.40 11.77
N ARG A 134 6.25 8.08 11.60
CA ARG A 134 5.85 7.05 12.56
C ARG A 134 6.65 5.76 12.37
N GLU A 135 6.54 4.84 13.32
CA GLU A 135 7.02 3.48 13.11
C GLU A 135 6.19 2.77 12.04
N HIS A 136 6.82 1.82 11.34
CA HIS A 136 6.17 0.98 10.34
C HIS A 136 6.46 -0.48 10.67
N GLY A 137 5.41 -1.26 10.91
CA GLY A 137 5.53 -2.70 11.20
C GLY A 137 6.00 -3.57 10.03
N ASP A 138 6.16 -3.03 8.82
CA ASP A 138 6.73 -3.73 7.66
C ASP A 138 7.27 -2.78 6.59
N ILE A 139 7.85 -3.36 5.53
CA ILE A 139 8.32 -2.67 4.33
C ILE A 139 7.66 -3.28 3.09
N GLU A 140 7.04 -2.44 2.29
CA GLU A 140 6.34 -2.83 1.07
C GLU A 140 7.02 -2.22 -0.15
N ILE A 141 7.18 -3.02 -1.20
CA ILE A 141 7.55 -2.53 -2.54
C ILE A 141 6.52 -2.95 -3.58
N ALA A 142 6.43 -2.18 -4.66
CA ALA A 142 5.67 -2.52 -5.84
C ALA A 142 6.58 -2.67 -7.06
N ILE A 143 6.30 -3.69 -7.88
CA ILE A 143 7.04 -4.03 -9.10
C ILE A 143 6.07 -4.46 -10.22
N PRO A 144 6.47 -4.43 -11.50
CA PRO A 144 5.75 -5.15 -12.55
C PRO A 144 5.73 -6.66 -12.27
N ALA A 145 4.56 -7.29 -12.37
CA ALA A 145 4.42 -8.71 -12.09
C ALA A 145 5.33 -9.61 -12.95
N ALA A 146 5.59 -9.23 -14.21
CA ALA A 146 6.43 -10.01 -15.13
C ALA A 146 7.92 -9.95 -14.75
N ASP A 147 8.34 -8.93 -14.00
CA ASP A 147 9.72 -8.68 -13.63
C ASP A 147 10.09 -9.32 -12.28
N PHE A 148 9.10 -9.92 -11.58
CA PHE A 148 9.32 -10.61 -10.31
C PHE A 148 10.46 -11.64 -10.32
N PRO A 149 10.71 -12.41 -11.41
CA PRO A 149 11.87 -13.30 -11.47
C PRO A 149 13.22 -12.59 -11.24
N GLU A 150 13.42 -11.37 -11.76
CA GLU A 150 14.66 -10.61 -11.54
C GLU A 150 14.83 -10.25 -10.07
N VAL A 151 13.75 -9.76 -9.44
CA VAL A 151 13.72 -9.43 -8.00
C VAL A 151 13.97 -10.68 -7.15
N ARG A 152 13.29 -11.79 -7.44
CA ARG A 152 13.45 -13.07 -6.73
C ARG A 152 14.90 -13.57 -6.77
N ASN A 153 15.59 -13.41 -7.89
CA ASN A 153 16.98 -13.85 -8.07
C ASN A 153 17.98 -13.07 -7.20
N ARG A 154 17.59 -11.93 -6.59
CA ARG A 154 18.44 -11.16 -5.67
C ARG A 154 18.52 -11.77 -4.27
N PHE A 155 17.69 -12.76 -3.96
CA PHE A 155 17.54 -13.29 -2.61
C PHE A 155 17.77 -14.82 -2.55
N PRO A 156 18.96 -15.31 -2.96
CA PRO A 156 19.29 -16.72 -2.78
C PRO A 156 19.27 -17.09 -1.29
N GLY A 157 18.67 -18.24 -0.97
CA GLY A 157 18.55 -18.72 0.42
C GLY A 157 17.30 -18.24 1.16
N TYR A 158 16.57 -17.27 0.62
CA TYR A 158 15.26 -16.86 1.12
C TYR A 158 14.12 -17.57 0.37
N VAL A 159 12.93 -17.59 0.97
CA VAL A 159 11.71 -18.13 0.35
C VAL A 159 10.67 -17.04 0.18
N PHE A 160 9.80 -17.22 -0.82
CA PHE A 160 8.74 -16.27 -1.14
C PHE A 160 7.40 -16.96 -0.94
N ASP A 161 6.61 -16.47 0.01
CA ASP A 161 5.30 -17.00 0.34
C ASP A 161 4.22 -16.11 -0.30
N ALA A 162 3.30 -16.70 -1.06
CA ALA A 162 2.20 -15.94 -1.62
C ALA A 162 1.10 -15.78 -0.57
N VAL A 163 0.53 -14.57 -0.49
CA VAL A 163 -0.51 -14.25 0.48
C VAL A 163 -1.72 -13.70 -0.25
N SER A 164 -2.87 -14.28 0.02
CA SER A 164 -4.15 -13.83 -0.50
C SER A 164 -5.26 -14.48 0.31
N SER A 165 -6.37 -13.78 0.47
CA SER A 165 -7.60 -14.38 0.98
C SER A 165 -7.50 -15.14 2.33
N GLY A 166 -6.71 -14.67 3.30
CA GLY A 166 -6.60 -15.30 4.62
C GLY A 166 -5.63 -16.46 4.61
N ARG A 167 -4.93 -16.66 3.49
CA ARG A 167 -4.14 -17.85 3.22
C ARG A 167 -2.72 -17.49 2.85
N ILE A 168 -1.81 -18.37 3.28
CA ILE A 168 -0.40 -18.35 2.91
C ILE A 168 -0.06 -19.63 2.14
N TRP A 169 0.48 -19.47 0.94
CA TRP A 169 1.11 -20.55 0.19
C TRP A 169 2.62 -20.43 0.35
N GLU A 170 3.18 -21.23 1.25
CA GLU A 170 4.61 -21.22 1.52
C GLU A 170 5.42 -21.65 0.30
N ASN A 171 6.54 -20.97 0.06
CA ASN A 171 7.42 -21.20 -1.10
C ASN A 171 6.61 -21.33 -2.40
N ALA A 172 5.84 -20.28 -2.71
CA ALA A 172 4.81 -20.28 -3.72
C ALA A 172 5.33 -20.73 -5.10
N THR A 173 4.55 -21.63 -5.73
CA THR A 173 4.80 -22.10 -7.10
C THR A 173 4.49 -21.00 -8.12
N PRO A 174 4.99 -21.10 -9.36
CA PRO A 174 4.68 -20.13 -10.41
C PRO A 174 3.17 -19.92 -10.64
N ASP A 175 2.37 -20.98 -10.58
CA ASP A 175 0.91 -20.89 -10.77
C ASP A 175 0.23 -20.11 -9.64
N VAL A 176 0.66 -20.34 -8.39
CA VAL A 176 0.17 -19.57 -7.22
C VAL A 176 0.59 -18.10 -7.34
N LEU A 177 1.84 -17.83 -7.72
CA LEU A 177 2.34 -16.47 -7.90
C LEU A 177 1.62 -15.72 -9.03
N ALA A 178 1.15 -16.41 -10.07
CA ALA A 178 0.35 -15.85 -11.14
C ALA A 178 -1.11 -15.58 -10.73
N ALA A 179 -1.64 -16.35 -9.77
CA ALA A 179 -2.99 -16.20 -9.25
C ALA A 179 -3.10 -15.24 -8.03
N THR A 180 -1.96 -14.76 -7.51
CA THR A 180 -1.90 -13.88 -6.34
C THR A 180 -1.09 -12.62 -6.66
N HIS A 181 -1.34 -11.54 -5.91
CA HIS A 181 -0.69 -10.25 -6.13
C HIS A 181 0.42 -9.94 -5.13
N GLN A 182 0.25 -10.39 -3.88
CA GLN A 182 1.13 -10.08 -2.77
C GLN A 182 1.99 -11.29 -2.42
N THR A 183 3.27 -11.06 -2.13
CA THR A 183 4.18 -12.13 -1.69
C THR A 183 5.19 -11.59 -0.71
N TRP A 184 5.36 -12.33 0.38
CA TRP A 184 6.27 -12.00 1.46
C TRP A 184 7.57 -12.79 1.31
N LEU A 185 8.69 -12.08 1.37
CA LEU A 185 10.02 -12.65 1.50
C LEU A 185 10.22 -13.09 2.95
N ARG A 186 10.54 -14.37 3.15
CA ARG A 186 10.80 -14.95 4.46
C ARG A 186 12.21 -15.52 4.56
N ASP A 187 12.83 -15.30 5.70
CA ASP A 187 14.04 -16.02 6.11
C ASP A 187 13.65 -17.42 6.63
N PRO A 188 14.05 -18.52 5.96
CA PRO A 188 13.73 -19.86 6.44
C PRO A 188 14.49 -20.23 7.73
N ALA A 189 15.55 -19.52 8.10
CA ALA A 189 16.31 -19.80 9.32
C ALA A 189 15.61 -19.28 10.58
N THR A 190 14.92 -18.13 10.49
CA THR A 190 14.21 -17.53 11.64
C THR A 190 12.70 -17.66 11.55
N GLY A 191 12.15 -17.76 10.32
CA GLY A 191 10.71 -17.70 10.06
C GLY A 191 10.18 -16.27 9.89
N ASP A 192 11.04 -15.26 9.99
CA ASP A 192 10.69 -13.85 9.90
C ASP A 192 10.46 -13.40 8.46
N TYR A 193 9.48 -12.52 8.28
CA TYR A 193 9.23 -11.80 7.05
C TYR A 193 10.07 -10.52 7.01
N LEU A 194 10.72 -10.30 5.86
CA LEU A 194 11.70 -9.23 5.68
C LEU A 194 11.25 -8.15 4.71
N LEU A 195 10.40 -8.52 3.75
CA LEU A 195 9.96 -7.66 2.65
C LEU A 195 8.62 -8.13 2.09
N ASP A 196 7.70 -7.21 1.87
CA ASP A 196 6.46 -7.44 1.14
C ASP A 196 6.56 -6.92 -0.29
N VAL A 197 6.17 -7.74 -1.27
CA VAL A 197 6.26 -7.44 -2.69
C VAL A 197 4.88 -7.52 -3.34
N PHE A 198 4.36 -6.36 -3.74
CA PHE A 198 3.22 -6.24 -4.64
C PHE A 198 3.64 -6.42 -6.10
N ARG A 199 3.08 -7.42 -6.77
CA ARG A 199 3.28 -7.70 -8.20
C ARG A 199 2.16 -7.08 -9.02
N GLU A 200 2.38 -5.85 -9.46
CA GLU A 200 1.36 -5.04 -10.11
C GLU A 200 1.12 -5.43 -11.58
N ALA A 201 -0.12 -5.27 -12.00
CA ALA A 201 -0.50 -5.36 -13.40
C ALA A 201 0.19 -4.24 -14.19
N HIS A 202 0.65 -4.54 -15.39
CA HIS A 202 1.40 -3.62 -16.22
C HIS A 202 1.24 -3.98 -17.71
N ASP A 203 1.64 -3.05 -18.57
CA ASP A 203 1.75 -3.22 -20.02
C ASP A 203 3.04 -2.51 -20.48
N GLY A 204 4.12 -3.29 -20.62
CA GLY A 204 5.46 -2.74 -20.82
C GLY A 204 5.84 -1.75 -19.71
N ALA A 205 6.11 -0.49 -20.09
CA ALA A 205 6.47 0.59 -19.16
C ALA A 205 5.26 1.27 -18.48
N THR A 206 4.03 0.78 -18.71
CA THR A 206 2.81 1.33 -18.13
C THR A 206 2.34 0.50 -16.96
N TRP A 207 2.24 1.12 -15.79
CA TRP A 207 1.57 0.58 -14.62
C TRP A 207 0.05 0.64 -14.77
N ILE A 208 -0.65 -0.38 -14.25
CA ILE A 208 -2.11 -0.48 -14.29
C ILE A 208 -2.63 -0.60 -12.86
N CYS A 209 -3.50 0.32 -12.44
CA CYS A 209 -4.09 0.27 -11.11
C CYS A 209 -4.95 -0.99 -10.92
N ARG A 210 -4.65 -1.77 -9.89
CA ARG A 210 -5.38 -3.00 -9.56
C ARG A 210 -6.85 -2.79 -9.17
N HIS A 211 -7.19 -1.61 -8.64
CA HIS A 211 -8.58 -1.30 -8.22
C HIS A 211 -9.42 -0.69 -9.34
N ASP A 212 -8.79 -0.05 -10.31
CA ASP A 212 -9.43 0.43 -11.53
C ASP A 212 -8.45 0.33 -12.71
N LYS A 213 -8.59 -0.72 -13.52
CA LYS A 213 -7.70 -1.00 -14.67
C LYS A 213 -7.71 0.09 -15.75
N THR A 214 -8.67 1.01 -15.67
CA THR A 214 -8.75 2.16 -16.58
C THR A 214 -7.84 3.32 -16.15
N ILE A 215 -7.29 3.27 -14.94
CA ILE A 215 -6.19 4.11 -14.48
C ILE A 215 -4.88 3.43 -14.89
N ARG A 216 -4.17 4.07 -15.81
CA ARG A 216 -2.93 3.57 -16.41
C ARG A 216 -1.95 4.72 -16.49
N LEU A 217 -0.74 4.54 -15.98
CA LEU A 217 0.28 5.59 -15.89
C LEU A 217 1.66 5.01 -16.19
N PRO A 218 2.57 5.73 -16.88
CA PRO A 218 3.95 5.30 -17.04
C PRO A 218 4.66 5.12 -15.69
N TYR A 219 5.48 4.08 -15.55
CA TYR A 219 6.32 3.90 -14.35
C TYR A 219 7.22 5.12 -14.06
N SER A 220 7.67 5.81 -15.10
CA SER A 220 8.48 7.04 -14.99
C SER A 220 7.73 8.23 -14.36
N GLU A 221 6.41 8.22 -14.36
CA GLU A 221 5.59 9.28 -13.76
C GLU A 221 5.19 8.95 -12.31
N ILE A 222 5.04 7.66 -12.01
CA ILE A 222 4.55 7.22 -10.69
C ILE A 222 5.67 6.85 -9.71
N ILE A 223 6.89 6.65 -10.20
CA ILE A 223 8.07 6.38 -9.36
C ILE A 223 8.86 7.68 -9.21
N HIS A 224 8.86 8.20 -7.99
CA HIS A 224 9.74 9.30 -7.58
C HIS A 224 10.99 8.75 -6.89
N ARG A 225 11.98 9.61 -6.65
CA ARG A 225 13.23 9.22 -5.99
C ARG A 225 13.63 10.24 -4.94
N THR A 226 14.11 9.75 -3.80
CA THR A 226 14.77 10.60 -2.81
C THR A 226 16.09 11.16 -3.36
N PRO A 227 16.70 12.18 -2.72
CA PRO A 227 18.04 12.65 -3.10
C PRO A 227 19.09 11.54 -3.14
N ASP A 228 18.98 10.54 -2.26
CA ASP A 228 19.86 9.37 -2.20
C ASP A 228 19.47 8.25 -3.18
N GLY A 229 18.45 8.49 -4.01
CA GLY A 229 18.07 7.63 -5.12
C GLY A 229 17.11 6.49 -4.78
N ILE A 230 16.56 6.43 -3.56
CA ILE A 230 15.58 5.40 -3.17
C ILE A 230 14.26 5.66 -3.92
N PRO A 231 13.78 4.71 -4.75
CA PRO A 231 12.53 4.89 -5.49
C PRO A 231 11.32 4.70 -4.58
N TYR A 232 10.31 5.56 -4.70
CA TYR A 232 9.07 5.47 -3.95
C TYR A 232 7.86 5.84 -4.82
N LEU A 233 6.70 5.27 -4.50
CA LEU A 233 5.45 5.52 -5.21
C LEU A 233 4.95 6.95 -4.94
N ALA A 234 4.49 7.63 -6.00
CA ALA A 234 3.92 8.96 -5.91
C ALA A 234 2.81 9.04 -4.83
N PRO A 235 2.84 10.07 -3.96
CA PRO A 235 1.96 10.14 -2.79
C PRO A 235 0.47 10.13 -3.14
N GLU A 236 0.08 10.65 -4.31
CA GLU A 236 -1.29 10.62 -4.82
C GLU A 236 -1.79 9.19 -5.01
N LEU A 237 -0.94 8.29 -5.50
CA LEU A 237 -1.31 6.89 -5.69
C LEU A 237 -1.31 6.12 -4.37
N VAL A 238 -0.39 6.46 -3.46
CA VAL A 238 -0.42 5.90 -2.10
C VAL A 238 -1.73 6.27 -1.40
N LEU A 239 -2.13 7.55 -1.46
CA LEU A 239 -3.39 8.02 -0.88
C LEU A 239 -4.61 7.42 -1.60
N LEU A 240 -4.59 7.28 -2.93
CA LEU A 240 -5.63 6.55 -3.66
C LEU A 240 -5.85 5.14 -3.08
N PHE A 241 -4.78 4.39 -2.80
CA PHE A 241 -4.90 3.06 -2.22
C PHE A 241 -5.46 3.07 -0.80
N LYS A 242 -5.07 4.06 0.00
CA LYS A 242 -5.53 4.23 1.38
C LYS A 242 -7.02 4.63 1.47
N ALA A 243 -7.51 5.39 0.50
CA ALA A 243 -8.91 5.84 0.44
C ALA A 243 -9.93 4.69 0.40
N LYS A 244 -9.54 3.51 -0.08
CA LYS A 244 -10.43 2.33 -0.11
C LYS A 244 -10.99 1.97 1.26
N HIS A 245 -10.16 2.08 2.31
CA HIS A 245 -10.53 1.71 3.68
C HIS A 245 -10.59 2.91 4.63
N ALA A 246 -9.82 3.97 4.37
CA ALA A 246 -9.78 5.20 5.16
C ALA A 246 -9.73 4.93 6.68
N ARG A 247 -8.89 3.97 7.10
CA ARG A 247 -8.68 3.63 8.52
C ARG A 247 -8.12 4.85 9.28
N PRO A 248 -8.17 4.91 10.62
CA PRO A 248 -7.63 6.04 11.38
C PRO A 248 -6.21 6.44 10.98
N LYS A 249 -5.31 5.48 10.79
CA LYS A 249 -3.95 5.70 10.27
C LYS A 249 -3.89 6.21 8.83
N ASP A 250 -4.81 5.78 7.97
CA ASP A 250 -4.89 6.25 6.59
C ASP A 250 -5.40 7.70 6.54
N GLN A 251 -6.33 8.05 7.42
CA GLN A 251 -6.80 9.42 7.60
C GLN A 251 -5.67 10.32 8.13
N ALA A 252 -4.92 9.86 9.13
CA ALA A 252 -3.74 10.59 9.64
C ALA A 252 -2.68 10.78 8.54
N ASP A 253 -2.38 9.73 7.76
CA ASP A 253 -1.48 9.82 6.61
C ASP A 253 -2.00 10.84 5.57
N PHE A 254 -3.31 10.88 5.29
CA PHE A 254 -3.90 11.88 4.40
C PHE A 254 -3.74 13.30 4.94
N ASP A 255 -4.11 13.53 6.19
CA ASP A 255 -4.07 14.86 6.82
C ASP A 255 -2.65 15.41 6.93
N GLU A 256 -1.66 14.54 7.16
CA GLU A 256 -0.24 14.90 7.19
C GLU A 256 0.32 15.19 5.78
N ILE A 257 -0.08 14.44 4.75
CA ILE A 257 0.55 14.52 3.43
C ILE A 257 -0.03 15.63 2.57
N VAL A 258 -1.34 15.85 2.61
CA VAL A 258 -2.03 16.83 1.74
C VAL A 258 -1.45 18.25 1.83
N PRO A 259 -1.11 18.80 3.01
CA PRO A 259 -0.47 20.11 3.12
C PRO A 259 0.82 20.25 2.31
N HIS A 260 1.52 19.14 2.05
CA HIS A 260 2.79 19.12 1.32
C HIS A 260 2.66 18.79 -0.17
N LEU A 261 1.48 18.36 -0.62
CA LEU A 261 1.21 18.18 -2.04
C LEU A 261 1.16 19.53 -2.78
N THR A 262 1.72 19.55 -3.99
CA THR A 262 1.58 20.69 -4.90
C THR A 262 0.13 20.85 -5.36
N PRO A 263 -0.28 22.02 -5.88
CA PRO A 263 -1.63 22.19 -6.44
C PRO A 263 -1.97 21.18 -7.55
N ASP A 264 -0.99 20.84 -8.39
CA ASP A 264 -1.16 19.85 -9.46
C ASP A 264 -1.33 18.44 -8.88
N ALA A 265 -0.52 18.07 -7.89
CA ALA A 265 -0.64 16.79 -7.17
C ALA A 265 -2.02 16.62 -6.52
N ARG A 266 -2.53 17.68 -5.87
CA ARG A 266 -3.89 17.66 -5.29
C ARG A 266 -4.97 17.50 -6.35
N THR A 267 -4.82 18.17 -7.50
CA THR A 267 -5.73 18.04 -8.64
C THR A 267 -5.73 16.61 -9.19
N ILE A 268 -4.55 16.00 -9.32
CA ILE A 268 -4.38 14.60 -9.74
C ILE A 268 -5.07 13.66 -8.74
N LEU A 269 -4.79 13.81 -7.45
CA LEU A 269 -5.40 13.00 -6.40
C LEU A 269 -6.92 13.13 -6.40
N ALA A 270 -7.47 14.35 -6.51
CA ALA A 270 -8.90 14.58 -6.57
C ALA A 270 -9.54 13.87 -7.77
N GLY A 271 -8.90 13.92 -8.95
CA GLY A 271 -9.36 13.21 -10.15
C GLY A 271 -9.32 11.68 -10.00
N LEU A 272 -8.25 11.15 -9.40
CA LEU A 272 -8.11 9.72 -9.11
C LEU A 272 -9.19 9.24 -8.12
N LEU A 273 -9.41 9.97 -7.04
CA LEU A 273 -10.43 9.67 -6.03
C LEU A 273 -11.84 9.77 -6.63
N ALA A 274 -12.15 10.82 -7.39
CA ALA A 274 -13.47 10.97 -8.00
C ALA A 274 -13.81 9.81 -8.95
N ARG A 275 -12.80 9.22 -9.58
CA ARG A 275 -12.95 8.07 -10.47
C ARG A 275 -13.08 6.74 -9.72
N ALA A 276 -12.14 6.44 -8.81
CA ALA A 276 -12.07 5.16 -8.13
C ALA A 276 -13.04 5.05 -6.94
N HIS A 277 -13.32 6.18 -6.28
CA HIS A 277 -14.15 6.31 -5.09
C HIS A 277 -15.09 7.53 -5.20
N PRO A 278 -16.08 7.51 -6.11
CA PRO A 278 -16.99 8.65 -6.29
C PRO A 278 -17.65 9.09 -4.97
N GLY A 279 -17.50 10.38 -4.62
CA GLY A 279 -18.07 10.95 -3.39
C GLY A 279 -17.23 10.72 -2.12
N HIS A 280 -16.00 10.24 -2.23
CA HIS A 280 -15.10 10.07 -1.08
C HIS A 280 -14.88 11.41 -0.35
N HIS A 281 -14.93 11.40 0.98
CA HIS A 281 -14.91 12.62 1.82
C HIS A 281 -13.61 13.41 1.69
N TRP A 282 -12.48 12.74 1.42
CA TRP A 282 -11.20 13.40 1.15
C TRP A 282 -11.23 14.40 -0.01
N ILE A 283 -12.10 14.21 -1.01
CA ILE A 283 -12.18 15.11 -2.17
C ILE A 283 -12.51 16.55 -1.74
N ALA A 284 -13.30 16.73 -0.68
CA ALA A 284 -13.67 18.06 -0.18
C ALA A 284 -12.51 18.81 0.50
N ASN A 285 -11.41 18.11 0.80
CA ASN A 285 -10.27 18.62 1.56
C ASN A 285 -9.01 18.80 0.70
N LEU A 286 -9.12 18.67 -0.64
CA LEU A 286 -8.03 18.79 -1.61
C LEU A 286 -7.99 20.15 -2.30
#